data_AF-A0AB33JZK2-F1
#
_entry.id   AF-A0AB33JZK2-F1
#
_cell.length_a   1.000
_cell.length_b   1.000
_cell.length_c   1.000
_cell.angle_alpha   90.00
_cell.angle_beta   90.00
_cell.angle_gamma   90.00
#
_symmetry.space_group_name_H-M   'P 1'
#
loop_
_entity.id
_entity.type
_entity.pdbx_description
1 polymer ?
#
loop_
_entity_poly.entity_id
_entity_poly.type
_entity_poly.pdbx_seq_one_letter_code
_entity_poly.pdbx_strand_id
1 'polypeptide(L)'
;MSRVLYLLGTAAPPVLDLPATVTSAQVRGWDVCVGLTPTAAGWLESEFDALTELTAHRVKSRYRRPGERDDRPPADVALLAPTTLNSVNSIALGLTPSWPIAYAVEALGRRAPLAVMPCVKDTLASHPQFGRSVQTLRDAGAQVLLGPDGFTPHTSGQAGPYPWADALDAVSEM
;
A
#
# COMPACT_ATOMS: atom_id res chain seq x y z
N MET A 1 -0.85 -16.66 -17.43
CA MET A 1 -0.65 -16.55 -15.97
C MET A 1 -1.16 -15.19 -15.55
N SER A 2 -1.91 -15.09 -14.45
CA SER A 2 -2.34 -13.79 -13.89
C SER A 2 -1.12 -13.04 -13.36
N ARG A 3 -1.12 -11.71 -13.51
CA ARG A 3 -0.09 -10.85 -12.91
C ARG A 3 -0.32 -10.78 -11.40
N VAL A 4 0.75 -10.69 -10.62
CA VAL A 4 0.71 -10.66 -9.16
C VAL A 4 0.77 -9.22 -8.66
N LEU A 5 -0.29 -8.79 -7.95
CA LEU A 5 -0.37 -7.51 -7.26
C LEU A 5 -0.08 -7.71 -5.77
N TYR A 6 0.94 -7.04 -5.26
CA TYR A 6 1.10 -6.88 -3.82
C TYR A 6 0.27 -5.67 -3.36
N LEU A 7 -0.87 -5.92 -2.72
CA LEU A 7 -1.73 -4.91 -2.14
C LEU A 7 -1.33 -4.67 -0.66
N LEU A 8 -0.62 -3.58 -0.42
CA LEU A 8 0.01 -3.26 0.85
C LEU A 8 -0.71 -2.11 1.55
N GLY A 9 -1.09 -2.26 2.82
CA GLY A 9 -1.88 -1.28 3.57
C GLY A 9 -1.21 -0.77 4.86
N THR A 10 -1.41 0.51 5.14
CA THR A 10 -0.99 1.15 6.40
C THR A 10 -2.20 1.66 7.20
N ALA A 11 -2.00 2.00 8.48
CA ALA A 11 -3.10 2.30 9.41
C ALA A 11 -3.75 3.68 9.17
N ALA A 12 -4.57 3.77 8.13
CA ALA A 12 -5.51 4.86 7.89
C ALA A 12 -6.91 4.28 7.61
N PRO A 13 -8.01 4.98 7.95
CA PRO A 13 -9.38 4.42 7.89
C PRO A 13 -9.75 3.69 6.58
N PRO A 14 -9.35 4.16 5.37
CA PRO A 14 -9.66 3.45 4.12
C PRO A 14 -9.10 2.03 4.01
N VAL A 15 -8.18 1.63 4.89
CA VAL A 15 -7.66 0.25 4.92
C VAL A 15 -8.77 -0.74 5.27
N LEU A 16 -9.84 -0.31 5.94
CA LEU A 16 -11.00 -1.16 6.24
C LEU A 16 -11.74 -1.59 4.96
N ASP A 17 -11.62 -0.85 3.86
CA ASP A 17 -12.20 -1.18 2.56
C ASP A 17 -11.31 -2.13 1.74
N LEU A 18 -10.17 -2.57 2.29
CA LEU A 18 -9.21 -3.44 1.60
C LEU A 18 -9.84 -4.77 1.13
N PRO A 19 -10.70 -5.46 1.90
CA PRO A 19 -11.37 -6.68 1.41
C PRO A 19 -12.17 -6.46 0.13
N ALA A 20 -12.97 -5.38 0.05
CA ALA A 20 -13.71 -5.03 -1.15
C ALA A 20 -12.78 -4.65 -2.32
N THR A 21 -11.66 -4.00 -2.00
CA THR A 21 -10.63 -3.64 -2.98
C THR A 21 -9.94 -4.88 -3.55
N VAL A 22 -9.67 -5.91 -2.75
CA VAL A 22 -9.14 -7.20 -3.21
C VAL A 22 -10.06 -7.80 -4.27
N THR A 23 -11.37 -7.85 -4.02
CA THR A 23 -12.34 -8.35 -5.00
C THR A 23 -12.30 -7.53 -6.29
N SER A 24 -12.23 -6.20 -6.18
CA SER A 24 -12.14 -5.30 -7.34
C SER A 24 -10.84 -5.51 -8.15
N ALA A 25 -9.72 -5.77 -7.48
CA ALA A 25 -8.47 -6.12 -8.13
C ALA A 25 -8.54 -7.48 -8.84
N GLN A 26 -9.15 -8.49 -8.23
CA GLN A 26 -9.34 -9.80 -8.85
C GLN A 26 -10.24 -9.73 -10.09
N VAL A 27 -11.28 -8.89 -10.08
CA VAL A 27 -12.11 -8.61 -11.27
C VAL A 27 -11.28 -8.03 -12.43
N ARG A 28 -10.20 -7.30 -12.12
CA ARG A 28 -9.23 -6.78 -13.10
C ARG A 28 -8.17 -7.81 -13.50
N GLY A 29 -8.26 -9.05 -13.01
CA GLY A 29 -7.38 -10.15 -13.39
C GLY A 29 -6.12 -10.31 -12.54
N TRP A 30 -6.02 -9.61 -11.41
CA TRP A 30 -4.88 -9.71 -10.50
C TRP A 30 -4.93 -10.98 -9.63
N ASP A 31 -3.78 -11.63 -9.46
CA ASP A 31 -3.51 -12.50 -8.32
C ASP A 31 -3.00 -11.63 -7.16
N VAL A 32 -3.76 -11.54 -6.06
CA VAL A 32 -3.54 -10.50 -5.04
C VAL A 32 -2.88 -11.07 -3.80
N CYS A 33 -1.73 -10.52 -3.43
CA CYS A 33 -1.07 -10.80 -2.15
C CYS A 33 -1.24 -9.61 -1.19
N VAL A 34 -1.89 -9.85 -0.05
CA VAL A 34 -2.15 -8.78 0.93
C VAL A 34 -1.02 -8.65 1.94
N GLY A 35 -0.59 -7.41 2.19
CA GLY A 35 0.36 -7.06 3.23
C GLY A 35 -0.12 -5.90 4.08
N LEU A 36 0.04 -5.97 5.40
CA LEU A 36 -0.45 -4.93 6.32
C LEU A 36 0.62 -4.53 7.32
N THR A 37 0.74 -3.23 7.61
CA THR A 37 1.55 -2.82 8.78
C THR A 37 0.93 -3.42 10.05
N PRO A 38 1.71 -3.71 11.12
CA PRO A 38 1.18 -4.34 12.33
C PRO A 38 -0.06 -3.63 12.93
N THR A 39 -0.11 -2.30 12.90
CA THR A 39 -1.28 -1.54 13.35
C THR A 39 -2.50 -1.76 12.46
N ALA A 40 -2.34 -1.72 11.13
CA ALA A 40 -3.44 -1.99 10.20
C ALA A 40 -3.92 -3.45 10.28
N ALA A 41 -2.99 -4.39 10.48
CA ALA A 41 -3.29 -5.80 10.72
C ALA A 41 -4.19 -5.97 11.95
N GLY A 42 -3.93 -5.26 13.05
CA GLY A 42 -4.78 -5.32 14.24
C GLY A 42 -6.20 -4.77 14.03
N TRP A 43 -6.43 -3.93 13.02
CA TRP A 43 -7.78 -3.42 12.69
C TRP A 43 -8.59 -4.39 11.82
N LEU A 44 -7.88 -5.25 11.07
CA LEU A 44 -8.45 -6.20 10.12
C LEU A 44 -8.31 -7.66 10.60
N GLU A 45 -7.95 -7.90 11.85
CA GLU A 45 -7.65 -9.25 12.35
C GLU A 45 -8.81 -10.23 12.14
N SER A 46 -10.07 -9.77 12.30
CA SER A 46 -11.28 -10.56 12.02
C SER A 46 -11.43 -10.97 10.56
N GLU A 47 -10.81 -10.25 9.63
CA GLU A 47 -10.93 -10.45 8.19
C GLU A 47 -9.82 -11.36 7.62
N PHE A 48 -8.86 -11.81 8.44
CA PHE A 48 -7.66 -12.51 7.93
C PHE A 48 -7.98 -13.84 7.27
N ASP A 49 -8.88 -14.62 7.85
CA ASP A 49 -9.27 -15.92 7.30
C ASP A 49 -10.03 -15.72 5.97
N ALA A 50 -10.98 -14.77 5.93
CA ALA A 50 -11.72 -14.42 4.73
C ALA A 50 -10.80 -13.89 3.62
N LEU A 51 -9.83 -13.03 3.94
CA LEU A 51 -8.84 -12.54 2.99
C LEU A 51 -7.93 -13.66 2.48
N THR A 52 -7.54 -14.60 3.35
CA THR A 52 -6.70 -15.73 2.97
C THR A 52 -7.44 -16.69 2.04
N GLU A 53 -8.72 -16.96 2.32
CA GLU A 53 -9.58 -17.76 1.43
C GLU A 53 -9.80 -17.06 0.09
N LEU A 54 -10.14 -15.76 0.12
CA LEU A 54 -10.40 -14.95 -1.07
C LEU A 54 -9.18 -14.86 -1.99
N THR A 55 -7.98 -14.72 -1.44
CA THR A 55 -6.74 -14.53 -2.21
C THR A 55 -5.97 -15.82 -2.46
N ALA A 56 -6.29 -16.91 -1.76
CA ALA A 56 -5.44 -18.10 -1.66
C ALA A 56 -4.03 -17.84 -1.08
N HIS A 57 -3.77 -16.64 -0.53
CA HIS A 57 -2.48 -16.23 0.03
C HIS A 57 -2.65 -15.74 1.46
N ARG A 58 -1.77 -16.17 2.37
CA ARG A 58 -1.81 -15.67 3.77
C ARG A 58 -1.51 -14.17 3.81
N VAL A 59 -2.33 -13.41 4.54
CA VAL A 59 -2.05 -12.00 4.85
C VAL A 59 -0.73 -11.89 5.60
N LYS A 60 0.18 -11.02 5.13
CA LYS A 60 1.48 -10.81 5.78
C LYS A 60 1.55 -9.50 6.54
N SER A 61 1.80 -9.59 7.85
CA SER A 61 1.97 -8.40 8.70
C SER A 61 3.33 -8.28 9.40
N ARG A 62 4.06 -9.41 9.50
CA ARG A 62 5.37 -9.48 10.16
C ARG A 62 6.42 -10.10 9.26
N TYR A 63 7.68 -9.86 9.60
CA TYR A 63 8.77 -10.63 9.04
C TYR A 63 8.65 -12.10 9.44
N ARG A 64 9.07 -12.95 8.51
CA ARG A 64 9.20 -14.38 8.76
C ARG A 64 10.25 -14.63 9.84
N ARG A 65 10.04 -15.64 10.67
CA ARG A 65 11.04 -16.15 11.59
C ARG A 65 12.03 -17.05 10.83
N PRO A 66 13.27 -17.23 11.33
CA PRO A 66 14.18 -18.23 10.79
C PRO A 66 13.51 -19.61 10.68
N GLY A 67 13.58 -20.22 9.49
CA GLY A 67 12.94 -21.52 9.20
C GLY A 67 11.51 -21.45 8.65
N GLU A 68 10.82 -20.30 8.75
CA GLU A 68 9.52 -20.11 8.08
C GLU A 68 9.70 -19.95 6.56
N ARG A 69 8.89 -20.68 5.79
CA ARG A 69 8.82 -20.55 4.33
C ARG A 69 8.10 -19.26 3.94
N ASP A 70 8.51 -18.66 2.83
CA ASP A 70 7.75 -17.59 2.18
C ASP A 70 7.15 -18.17 0.90
N ASP A 71 5.90 -18.60 0.99
CA ASP A 71 5.21 -19.32 -0.09
C ASP A 71 4.53 -18.36 -1.09
N ARG A 72 4.71 -17.05 -0.91
CA ARG A 72 4.07 -16.04 -1.76
C ARG A 72 4.82 -15.89 -3.07
N PRO A 73 4.11 -15.74 -4.20
CA PRO A 73 4.75 -15.49 -5.48
C PRO A 73 5.48 -14.14 -5.47
N PRO A 74 6.50 -13.96 -6.33
CA PRO A 74 7.08 -12.64 -6.57
C PRO A 74 6.00 -11.70 -7.11
N ALA A 75 6.04 -10.43 -6.69
CA ALA A 75 5.11 -9.43 -7.22
C ALA A 75 5.57 -8.94 -8.60
N ASP A 76 4.61 -8.74 -9.51
CA ASP A 76 4.84 -7.99 -10.74
C ASP A 76 4.74 -6.48 -10.50
N VAL A 77 3.86 -6.08 -9.56
CA VAL A 77 3.67 -4.69 -9.13
C VAL A 77 3.21 -4.65 -7.67
N ALA A 78 3.52 -3.55 -6.98
CA ALA A 78 3.00 -3.29 -5.65
C ALA A 78 2.23 -1.97 -5.59
N LEU A 79 1.10 -2.01 -4.88
CA LEU A 79 0.33 -0.84 -4.49
C LEU A 79 0.41 -0.68 -2.97
N LEU A 80 1.02 0.40 -2.48
CA LEU A 80 0.96 0.78 -1.08
C LEU A 80 -0.17 1.82 -0.87
N ALA A 81 -1.31 1.36 -0.38
CA ALA A 81 -2.50 2.16 -0.15
C ALA A 81 -3.39 1.57 0.97
N PRO A 82 -3.98 2.39 1.85
CA PRO A 82 -3.58 3.77 2.10
C PRO A 82 -2.19 3.86 2.75
N THR A 83 -1.47 4.95 2.47
CA THR A 83 -0.14 5.24 3.06
C THR A 83 -0.19 6.45 4.00
N THR A 84 0.07 6.23 5.30
CA THR A 84 0.15 7.33 6.28
C THR A 84 1.38 8.22 6.06
N LEU A 85 1.37 9.43 6.62
CA LEU A 85 2.54 10.32 6.63
C LEU A 85 3.80 9.64 7.19
N ASN A 86 3.65 8.89 8.30
CA ASN A 86 4.77 8.18 8.90
C ASN A 86 5.39 7.17 7.92
N SER A 87 4.56 6.44 7.20
CA SER A 87 4.99 5.46 6.21
C SER A 87 5.66 6.13 5.01
N VAL A 88 5.08 7.21 4.45
CA VAL A 88 5.72 7.99 3.36
C VAL A 88 7.10 8.48 3.77
N ASN A 89 7.23 9.07 4.96
CA ASN A 89 8.50 9.58 5.46
C ASN A 89 9.51 8.45 5.71
N SER A 90 9.06 7.32 6.26
CA SER A 90 9.92 6.15 6.52
C SER A 90 10.53 5.63 5.23
N ILE A 91 9.74 5.48 4.16
CA ILE A 91 10.22 4.96 2.87
C ILE A 91 11.25 5.93 2.26
N ALA A 92 10.94 7.23 2.24
CA ALA A 92 11.84 8.25 1.70
C ALA A 92 13.19 8.31 2.46
N LEU A 93 13.20 7.98 3.75
CA LEU A 93 14.40 7.93 4.58
C LEU A 93 15.10 6.55 4.57
N GLY A 94 14.55 5.55 3.87
CA GLY A 94 15.08 4.19 3.87
C GLY A 94 14.86 3.42 5.17
N LEU A 95 13.93 3.86 6.02
CA LEU A 95 13.59 3.19 7.28
C LEU A 95 12.60 2.04 7.05
N THR A 96 12.83 0.92 7.74
CA THR A 96 12.08 -0.32 7.53
C THR A 96 11.38 -0.82 8.81
N PRO A 97 10.47 -0.02 9.42
CA PRO A 97 9.84 -0.36 10.71
C PRO A 97 8.87 -1.56 10.63
N SER A 98 8.45 -1.95 9.43
CA SER A 98 7.59 -3.11 9.21
C SER A 98 7.79 -3.69 7.82
N TRP A 99 7.33 -4.92 7.62
CA TRP A 99 7.53 -5.63 6.36
C TRP A 99 6.98 -4.89 5.11
N PRO A 100 5.74 -4.34 5.09
CA PRO A 100 5.26 -3.60 3.92
C PRO A 100 6.11 -2.37 3.57
N ILE A 101 6.60 -1.66 4.59
CA ILE A 101 7.43 -0.47 4.41
C ILE A 101 8.82 -0.86 3.88
N ALA A 102 9.39 -1.93 4.41
CA ALA A 102 10.64 -2.47 3.91
C ALA A 102 10.54 -2.97 2.48
N TYR A 103 9.43 -3.62 2.13
CA TYR A 103 9.16 -4.04 0.76
C TYR A 103 9.15 -2.83 -0.18
N ALA A 104 8.49 -1.74 0.20
CA ALA A 104 8.48 -0.51 -0.61
C ALA A 104 9.90 0.09 -0.76
N VAL A 105 10.70 0.15 0.31
CA VAL A 105 12.10 0.60 0.26
C VAL A 105 12.93 -0.29 -0.70
N GLU A 106 12.76 -1.60 -0.63
CA GLU A 106 13.44 -2.56 -1.51
C GLU A 106 13.00 -2.43 -2.96
N ALA A 107 11.70 -2.24 -3.21
CA ALA A 107 11.13 -2.04 -4.53
C ALA A 107 11.72 -0.80 -5.22
N LEU A 108 11.86 0.32 -4.49
CA LEU A 108 12.56 1.52 -5.00
C LEU A 108 14.02 1.22 -5.35
N GLY A 109 14.75 0.56 -4.44
CA GLY A 109 16.17 0.22 -4.66
C GLY A 109 16.39 -0.68 -5.88
N ARG A 110 15.41 -1.53 -6.21
CA ARG A 110 15.43 -2.42 -7.37
C ARG A 110 14.78 -1.84 -8.63
N ARG A 111 14.16 -0.66 -8.54
CA ARG A 111 13.33 -0.06 -9.60
C ARG A 111 12.17 -0.99 -10.03
N ALA A 112 11.59 -1.71 -9.08
CA ALA A 112 10.39 -2.50 -9.32
C ALA A 112 9.14 -1.59 -9.41
N PRO A 113 8.10 -1.95 -10.19
CA PRO A 113 6.86 -1.19 -10.27
C PRO A 113 6.20 -1.00 -8.90
N LEU A 114 6.12 0.26 -8.45
CA LEU A 114 5.55 0.65 -7.16
C LEU A 114 4.66 1.89 -7.32
N ALA A 115 3.38 1.74 -6.99
CA ALA A 115 2.47 2.85 -6.76
C ALA A 115 2.28 3.08 -5.25
N VAL A 116 2.24 4.34 -4.84
CA VAL A 116 2.00 4.75 -3.45
C VAL A 116 0.87 5.77 -3.43
N MET A 117 -0.24 5.46 -2.76
CA MET A 117 -1.33 6.41 -2.56
C MET A 117 -1.40 6.82 -1.10
N PRO A 118 -1.05 8.07 -0.76
CA PRO A 118 -1.15 8.56 0.60
C PRO A 118 -2.60 8.75 1.05
N CYS A 119 -2.85 8.60 2.36
CA CYS A 119 -4.07 9.04 3.01
C CYS A 119 -3.67 9.88 4.23
N VAL A 120 -3.72 11.21 4.08
CA VAL A 120 -3.23 12.15 5.09
C VAL A 120 -4.20 13.33 5.26
N LYS A 121 -4.30 13.84 6.48
CA LYS A 121 -5.00 15.11 6.74
C LYS A 121 -4.21 16.28 6.16
N ASP A 122 -4.89 17.36 5.81
CA ASP A 122 -4.30 18.65 5.41
C ASP A 122 -3.17 19.14 6.35
N THR A 123 -3.38 19.05 7.66
CA THR A 123 -2.43 19.40 8.72
C THR A 123 -1.15 18.56 8.66
N LEU A 124 -1.28 17.27 8.37
CA LEU A 124 -0.14 16.37 8.17
C LEU A 124 0.54 16.63 6.82
N ALA A 125 -0.24 16.86 5.76
CA ALA A 125 0.28 17.19 4.44
C ALA A 125 1.09 18.51 4.44
N SER A 126 0.74 19.43 5.33
CA SER A 126 1.43 20.71 5.53
C SER A 126 2.75 20.58 6.31
N HIS A 127 3.05 19.41 6.87
CA HIS A 127 4.32 19.19 7.56
C HIS A 127 5.50 19.30 6.57
N PRO A 128 6.59 20.03 6.90
CA PRO A 128 7.66 20.36 5.94
C PRO A 128 8.36 19.14 5.33
N GLN A 129 8.35 18.00 6.05
CA GLN A 129 8.93 16.76 5.54
C GLN A 129 8.07 16.05 4.49
N PHE A 130 6.74 16.19 4.54
CA PHE A 130 5.84 15.35 3.72
C PHE A 130 6.06 15.58 2.22
N GLY A 131 6.06 16.85 1.78
CA GLY A 131 6.33 17.18 0.38
C GLY A 131 7.72 16.75 -0.08
N ARG A 132 8.75 16.86 0.78
CA ARG A 132 10.11 16.38 0.48
C ARG A 132 10.14 14.87 0.29
N SER A 133 9.51 14.13 1.19
CA SER A 133 9.42 12.67 1.11
C SER A 133 8.65 12.21 -0.12
N VAL A 134 7.54 12.86 -0.47
CA VAL A 134 6.81 12.59 -1.73
C VAL A 134 7.72 12.79 -2.94
N GLN A 135 8.48 13.89 -2.99
CA GLN A 135 9.41 14.15 -4.09
C GLN A 135 10.51 13.08 -4.14
N THR A 136 11.09 12.70 -3.00
CA THR A 136 12.09 11.61 -2.94
C THR A 136 11.57 10.30 -3.49
N LEU A 137 10.32 9.92 -3.18
CA LEU A 137 9.71 8.70 -3.74
C LEU A 137 9.53 8.79 -5.26
N ARG A 138 9.07 9.94 -5.76
CA ARG A 138 8.91 10.19 -7.21
C ARG A 138 10.25 10.14 -7.94
N ASP A 139 11.28 10.80 -7.40
CA ASP A 139 12.64 10.80 -7.95
C ASP A 139 13.27 9.39 -7.95
N ALA A 140 12.88 8.56 -6.98
CA ALA A 140 13.27 7.15 -6.91
C ALA A 140 12.46 6.22 -7.83
N GLY A 141 11.47 6.76 -8.56
CA GLY A 141 10.72 6.02 -9.58
C GLY A 141 9.36 5.45 -9.12
N ALA A 142 8.88 5.76 -7.92
CA ALA A 142 7.53 5.39 -7.52
C ALA A 142 6.48 6.33 -8.13
N GLN A 143 5.34 5.78 -8.54
CA GLN A 143 4.16 6.55 -8.92
C GLN A 143 3.41 6.96 -7.65
N VAL A 144 3.58 8.21 -7.21
CA VAL A 144 2.89 8.73 -6.02
C VAL A 144 1.59 9.43 -6.41
N LEU A 145 0.47 8.78 -6.11
CA LEU A 145 -0.91 9.20 -6.42
C LEU A 145 -1.41 10.20 -5.36
N LEU A 146 -1.07 11.46 -5.54
CA LEU A 146 -1.40 12.56 -4.62
C LEU A 146 -1.74 13.82 -5.41
N GLY A 147 -2.92 14.37 -5.19
CA GLY A 147 -3.46 15.51 -5.94
C GLY A 147 -4.51 15.08 -6.99
N PRO A 148 -4.57 15.73 -8.17
CA PRO A 148 -5.58 15.46 -9.20
C PRO A 148 -5.66 14.00 -9.67
N ASP A 149 -4.53 13.29 -9.67
CA ASP A 149 -4.42 11.91 -10.14
C ASP A 149 -4.49 10.89 -8.99
N GLY A 150 -5.06 11.25 -7.84
CA GLY A 150 -5.17 10.36 -6.69
C GLY A 150 -5.81 11.00 -5.47
N PHE A 151 -5.25 10.73 -4.29
CA PHE A 151 -5.80 11.28 -3.05
C PHE A 151 -5.49 12.78 -2.92
N THR A 152 -6.52 13.59 -2.71
CA THR A 152 -6.36 15.01 -2.34
C THR A 152 -6.48 15.13 -0.82
N PRO A 153 -5.50 15.70 -0.09
CA PRO A 153 -5.67 15.95 1.34
C PRO A 153 -6.82 16.93 1.59
N HIS A 154 -7.75 16.55 2.46
CA HIS A 154 -8.91 17.37 2.84
C HIS A 154 -8.88 17.69 4.33
N THR A 155 -9.61 18.74 4.72
CA THR A 155 -9.93 18.98 6.12
C THR A 155 -10.82 17.86 6.67
N SER A 156 -10.64 17.52 7.95
CA SER A 156 -11.40 16.44 8.61
C SER A 156 -12.91 16.69 8.49
N GLY A 157 -13.66 15.73 7.92
CA GLY A 157 -15.11 15.83 7.72
C GLY A 157 -15.56 16.32 6.33
N GLN A 158 -14.64 16.64 5.41
CA GLN A 158 -14.95 17.09 4.04
C GLN A 158 -14.42 16.14 2.95
N ALA A 159 -13.93 14.96 3.31
CA ALA A 159 -13.34 14.04 2.36
C ALA A 159 -14.41 13.26 1.58
N GLY A 160 -14.28 13.22 0.25
CA GLY A 160 -14.93 12.20 -0.58
C GLY A 160 -14.36 10.80 -0.29
N PRO A 161 -14.91 9.75 -0.93
CA PRO A 161 -14.42 8.39 -0.76
C PRO A 161 -12.94 8.28 -1.17
N TYR A 162 -12.20 7.38 -0.52
CA TYR A 162 -10.82 7.11 -0.88
C TYR A 162 -10.76 6.48 -2.29
N PRO A 163 -9.92 6.99 -3.21
CA PRO A 163 -9.99 6.65 -4.64
C PRO A 163 -9.32 5.31 -4.98
N TRP A 164 -9.84 4.21 -4.44
CA TRP A 164 -9.31 2.86 -4.68
C TRP A 164 -9.31 2.46 -6.16
N ALA A 165 -10.32 2.89 -6.93
CA ALA A 165 -10.39 2.61 -8.36
C ALA A 165 -9.19 3.20 -9.12
N ASP A 166 -8.89 4.48 -8.87
CA ASP A 166 -7.76 5.18 -9.48
C ASP A 166 -6.42 4.52 -9.12
N ALA A 167 -6.27 4.07 -7.87
CA ALA A 167 -5.07 3.33 -7.45
C ALA A 167 -4.91 1.98 -8.15
N LEU A 168 -6.01 1.25 -8.34
CA LEU A 168 -5.97 -0.01 -9.08
C LEU A 168 -5.76 0.24 -10.59
N ASP A 169 -6.23 1.37 -11.14
CA ASP A 169 -6.04 1.74 -12.55
C ASP A 169 -4.56 2.04 -12.80
N ALA A 170 -3.94 2.85 -11.93
CA ALA A 170 -2.52 3.17 -12.00
C ALA A 170 -1.63 1.93 -12.07
N VAL A 171 -1.83 0.92 -11.21
CA VAL A 171 -1.02 -0.32 -11.24
C VAL A 171 -1.35 -1.23 -12.42
N SER A 172 -2.49 -1.05 -13.07
CA SER A 172 -2.84 -1.78 -14.30
C SER A 172 -2.09 -1.26 -15.52
N GLU A 173 -1.67 0.00 -15.49
CA GLU A 173 -0.91 0.68 -16.54
C GLU A 173 0.62 0.53 -16.40
N MET A 174 1.10 0.04 -15.25
CA MET A 174 2.52 -0.31 -15.01
C MET A 174 2.88 -1.64 -15.66
#